data_AF-A0A1D1UU06-F1
#
_entry.id   AF-A0A1D1UU06-F1
#
_cell.length_a   1.000
_cell.length_b   1.000
_cell.length_c   1.000
_cell.angle_alpha   90.00
_cell.angle_beta   90.00
_cell.angle_gamma   90.00
#
_symmetry.space_group_name_H-M   'P 1'
#
loop_
_entity.id
_entity.type
_entity.pdbx_description
1 polymer ?
#
loop_
_entity_poly.entity_id
_entity_poly.type
_entity_poly.pdbx_seq_one_letter_code
_entity_poly.pdbx_strand_id
1 'polypeptide(L)'
;MPVPQFTGEVGKKRAIRYANVNGIRSKSDEVKRWMEDGKADVVALVETMAEPSTTDCSFCDPAFYKLKRLDRDGCQKSTGGGVALVIRKEFQIRRMVEYEVVGLEVLWVKVIALRMN
;
A
#
# COMPACT_ATOMS: atom_id res chain seq x y z
N MET A 1 2.45 13.81 -30.08
CA MET A 1 2.57 12.44 -29.52
C MET A 1 1.45 11.60 -30.11
N PRO A 2 1.70 10.36 -30.58
CA PRO A 2 0.62 9.51 -31.06
C PRO A 2 -0.32 9.14 -29.91
N VAL A 3 -1.62 9.19 -30.17
CA VAL A 3 -2.67 8.79 -29.22
C VAL A 3 -2.68 7.26 -29.14
N PRO A 4 -2.54 6.65 -27.95
CA PRO A 4 -2.58 5.20 -27.81
C PRO A 4 -3.93 4.66 -28.30
N GLN A 5 -3.91 3.83 -29.34
CA GLN A 5 -5.11 3.09 -29.77
C GLN A 5 -5.37 1.95 -28.79
N PHE A 6 -6.49 2.01 -28.08
CA PHE A 6 -6.94 0.92 -27.20
C PHE A 6 -7.48 -0.24 -28.06
N THR A 7 -6.73 -1.32 -28.16
CA THR A 7 -7.07 -2.50 -28.98
C THR A 7 -8.16 -3.40 -28.37
N GLY A 8 -8.68 -3.07 -27.19
CA GLY A 8 -9.63 -3.93 -26.46
C GLY A 8 -9.00 -5.16 -25.80
N GLU A 9 -7.70 -5.41 -25.99
CA GLU A 9 -6.99 -6.44 -25.24
C GLU A 9 -6.89 -6.07 -23.75
N VAL A 10 -7.47 -6.90 -22.90
CA VAL A 10 -7.25 -6.79 -21.45
C VAL A 10 -5.79 -7.12 -21.18
N GLY A 11 -5.01 -6.11 -20.78
CA GLY A 11 -3.64 -6.30 -20.30
C GLY A 11 -3.58 -7.20 -19.07
N LYS A 12 -2.38 -7.42 -18.52
CA LYS A 12 -2.20 -8.25 -17.32
C LYS A 12 -3.15 -7.80 -16.19
N LYS A 13 -4.07 -8.69 -15.78
CA LYS A 13 -4.96 -8.46 -14.63
C LYS A 13 -4.12 -8.15 -13.40
N ARG A 14 -4.54 -7.15 -12.62
CA ARG A 14 -3.87 -6.73 -11.40
C ARG A 14 -4.68 -7.09 -10.17
N ALA A 15 -3.98 -7.56 -9.13
CA ALA A 15 -4.59 -7.95 -7.86
C ALA A 15 -4.43 -6.82 -6.84
N ILE A 16 -5.55 -6.18 -6.50
CA ILE A 16 -5.61 -5.19 -5.43
C ILE A 16 -6.28 -5.85 -4.22
N ARG A 17 -5.67 -5.71 -3.05
CA ARG A 17 -6.21 -6.24 -1.80
C ARG A 17 -6.38 -5.16 -0.76
N TYR A 18 -7.32 -5.37 0.15
CA TYR A 18 -7.62 -4.49 1.26
C TYR A 18 -7.85 -5.32 2.52
N ALA A 19 -7.29 -4.88 3.64
CA ALA A 19 -7.54 -5.50 4.94
C ALA A 19 -7.48 -4.47 6.08
N ASN A 20 -8.38 -4.61 7.03
CA ASN A 20 -8.21 -4.05 8.37
C ASN A 20 -7.36 -5.04 9.17
N VAL A 21 -6.17 -4.63 9.60
CA VAL A 21 -5.25 -5.53 10.32
C VAL A 21 -5.41 -5.45 11.83
N ASN A 22 -5.99 -4.37 12.36
CA ASN A 22 -6.15 -4.15 13.80
C ASN A 22 -4.84 -4.42 14.58
N GLY A 23 -3.75 -3.78 14.14
CA GLY A 23 -2.40 -3.97 14.63
C GLY A 23 -1.53 -4.84 13.73
N ILE A 24 -0.54 -4.22 13.07
CA ILE A 24 0.37 -4.93 12.17
C ILE A 24 1.41 -5.79 12.91
N ARG A 25 1.81 -5.39 14.12
CA ARG A 25 2.89 -6.07 14.87
C ARG A 25 2.56 -7.51 15.22
N SER A 26 1.30 -7.82 15.53
CA SER A 26 0.84 -9.16 15.88
C SER A 26 0.51 -10.04 14.66
N LYS A 27 0.40 -9.45 13.46
CA LYS A 27 -0.05 -10.13 12.24
C LYS A 27 0.93 -10.04 11.07
N SER A 28 2.17 -9.63 11.31
CA SER A 28 3.14 -9.36 10.24
C SER A 28 3.30 -10.54 9.28
N ASP A 29 3.43 -11.74 9.82
CA ASP A 29 3.75 -12.93 9.02
C ASP A 29 2.52 -13.46 8.28
N GLU A 30 1.34 -13.38 8.92
CA GLU A 30 0.06 -13.68 8.29
C GLU A 30 -0.21 -12.73 7.11
N VAL A 31 -0.02 -11.43 7.32
CA VAL A 31 -0.23 -10.41 6.29
C VAL A 31 0.73 -10.61 5.12
N LYS A 32 2.02 -10.84 5.37
CA LYS A 32 3.01 -11.14 4.32
C LYS A 32 2.62 -12.35 3.48
N ARG A 33 2.30 -13.47 4.16
CA ARG A 33 1.89 -14.69 3.48
C ARG A 33 0.62 -14.49 2.65
N TRP A 34 -0.37 -13.80 3.20
CA TRP A 34 -1.61 -13.48 2.50
C TRP A 34 -1.40 -12.61 1.24
N MET A 35 -0.42 -11.70 1.28
CA MET A 35 -0.05 -10.90 0.11
C MET A 35 0.67 -11.73 -0.96
N GLU A 36 1.57 -12.60 -0.55
CA GLU A 36 2.37 -13.46 -1.44
C GLU A 36 1.51 -14.55 -2.12
N ASP A 37 0.76 -15.33 -1.33
CA ASP A 37 -0.18 -16.35 -1.82
C ASP A 37 -1.21 -15.72 -2.75
N GLY A 38 -1.59 -14.48 -2.44
CA GLY A 38 -2.52 -13.69 -3.22
C GLY A 38 -1.96 -13.06 -4.49
N LYS A 39 -0.65 -13.15 -4.72
CA LYS A 39 0.09 -12.46 -5.78
C LYS A 39 -0.30 -10.98 -5.88
N ALA A 40 -0.45 -10.32 -4.74
CA ALA A 40 -0.95 -8.95 -4.70
C ALA A 40 0.00 -7.99 -5.43
N ASP A 41 -0.58 -7.10 -6.23
CA ASP A 41 0.10 -5.99 -6.90
C ASP A 41 0.08 -4.73 -6.01
N VAL A 42 -1.05 -4.50 -5.34
CA VAL A 42 -1.29 -3.38 -4.41
C VAL A 42 -2.08 -3.89 -3.21
N VAL A 43 -1.71 -3.47 -2.01
CA VAL A 43 -2.38 -3.85 -0.77
C VAL A 43 -2.59 -2.61 0.10
N ALA A 44 -3.83 -2.39 0.49
CA ALA A 44 -4.22 -1.35 1.42
C ALA A 44 -4.48 -1.96 2.80
N LEU A 45 -3.80 -1.44 3.81
CA LEU A 45 -3.92 -1.85 5.20
C LEU A 45 -4.40 -0.68 6.04
N VAL A 46 -5.45 -0.89 6.83
CA VAL A 46 -5.98 0.09 7.77
C VAL A 46 -5.96 -0.45 9.20
N GLU A 47 -6.06 0.44 10.18
CA GLU A 47 -5.88 0.11 11.59
C GLU A 47 -4.54 -0.60 11.80
N THR A 48 -3.47 -0.08 11.19
CA THR A 48 -2.14 -0.69 11.31
C THR A 48 -1.62 -0.58 12.74
N MET A 49 -2.13 0.40 13.50
CA MET A 49 -1.67 0.78 14.83
C MET A 49 -0.15 0.99 14.89
N ALA A 50 0.47 1.27 13.74
CA ALA A 50 1.89 1.51 13.64
C ALA A 50 2.25 2.87 14.25
N GLU A 51 3.48 2.92 14.72
CA GLU A 51 4.14 4.14 15.21
C GLU A 51 5.49 4.27 14.49
N PRO A 52 6.15 5.44 14.53
CA PRO A 52 7.39 5.69 13.79
C PRO A 52 8.52 4.68 14.06
N SER A 53 8.52 4.03 15.23
CA SER A 53 9.48 2.97 15.59
C SER A 53 9.16 1.59 15.01
N THR A 54 8.00 1.41 14.37
CA THR A 54 7.58 0.13 13.77
C THR A 54 8.39 -0.09 12.50
N THR A 55 9.04 -1.24 12.39
CA THR A 55 9.90 -1.55 11.24
C THR A 55 9.07 -1.78 9.98
N ASP A 56 9.50 -1.23 8.84
CA ASP A 56 8.85 -1.45 7.54
C ASP A 56 8.77 -2.94 7.16
N CYS A 57 9.77 -3.73 7.58
CA CYS A 57 9.79 -5.18 7.42
C CYS A 57 8.64 -5.91 8.14
N SER A 58 7.90 -5.25 9.03
CA SER A 58 6.66 -5.81 9.61
C SER A 58 5.50 -5.82 8.62
N PHE A 59 5.53 -4.95 7.61
CA PHE A 59 4.48 -4.85 6.60
C PHE A 59 4.78 -5.73 5.41
N CYS A 60 5.98 -5.68 4.85
CA CYS A 60 6.31 -6.38 3.62
C CYS A 60 7.81 -6.65 3.49
N ASP A 61 8.19 -7.54 2.58
CA ASP A 61 9.59 -7.67 2.16
C ASP A 61 9.99 -6.51 1.22
N PRO A 62 10.97 -5.67 1.61
CA PRO A 62 11.44 -4.54 0.80
C PRO A 62 12.17 -4.95 -0.50
N ALA A 63 12.54 -6.23 -0.64
CA ALA A 63 13.05 -6.76 -1.90
C ALA A 63 11.99 -6.71 -3.00
N PHE A 64 10.73 -7.01 -2.67
CA PHE A 64 9.63 -7.18 -3.63
C PHE A 64 8.61 -6.04 -3.63
N TYR A 65 8.51 -5.29 -2.54
CA TYR A 65 7.48 -4.26 -2.35
C TYR A 65 8.05 -2.91 -1.94
N LYS A 66 7.27 -1.86 -2.22
CA LYS A 66 7.42 -0.49 -1.74
C LYS A 66 6.33 -0.24 -0.70
N LEU A 67 6.69 0.44 0.38
CA LEU A 67 5.76 0.81 1.44
C LEU A 67 5.53 2.34 1.44
N LYS A 68 4.28 2.75 1.59
CA LYS A 68 3.88 4.12 1.95
C LYS A 68 2.93 4.02 3.13
N ARG A 69 3.19 4.73 4.21
CA ARG A 69 2.34 4.69 5.41
C ARG A 69 2.19 6.06 6.04
N LEU A 70 1.08 6.21 6.75
CA LEU A 70 0.85 7.22 7.76
C LEU A 70 0.74 6.44 9.07
N ASP A 71 1.72 6.64 9.95
CA ASP A 71 1.69 6.10 11.29
C ASP A 71 0.85 7.00 12.19
N ARG A 72 0.45 6.46 13.34
CA ARG A 72 -0.28 7.24 14.34
C ARG A 72 0.60 8.35 14.88
N ASP A 73 0.04 9.56 15.00
CA ASP A 73 0.70 10.70 15.61
C ASP A 73 -0.02 11.15 16.91
N GLY A 74 0.74 11.61 17.90
CA GLY A 74 0.22 12.22 19.14
C GLY A 74 -0.69 11.35 20.03
N CYS A 75 -1.73 11.98 20.61
CA CYS A 75 -2.61 11.39 21.64
C CYS A 75 -3.61 10.33 21.13
N GLN A 76 -3.64 10.03 19.83
CA GLN A 76 -4.53 9.02 19.23
C GLN A 76 -4.06 7.57 19.45
N LYS A 77 -2.91 7.36 20.14
CA LYS A 77 -2.37 6.04 20.47
C LYS A 77 -3.36 5.09 21.17
N SER A 78 -4.40 5.62 21.83
CA SER A 78 -5.38 4.85 22.59
C SER A 78 -6.64 4.45 21.82
N THR A 79 -6.89 4.99 20.61
CA THR A 79 -8.20 4.83 19.92
C THR A 79 -8.16 4.08 18.59
N GLY A 80 -6.98 3.90 17.98
CA GLY A 80 -6.83 3.17 16.71
C GLY A 80 -5.94 3.93 15.73
N GLY A 81 -6.10 3.65 14.44
CA GLY A 81 -5.51 4.41 13.35
C GLY A 81 -4.27 3.78 12.71
N GLY A 82 -3.66 4.56 11.83
CA GLY A 82 -2.57 4.19 10.95
C GLY A 82 -3.06 3.51 9.67
N VAL A 83 -2.53 3.97 8.53
CA VAL A 83 -2.83 3.42 7.19
C VAL A 83 -1.56 3.14 6.41
N ALA A 84 -1.57 2.11 5.58
CA ALA A 84 -0.44 1.75 4.74
C ALA A 84 -0.88 1.24 3.36
N LEU A 85 -0.08 1.59 2.34
CA LEU A 85 -0.10 1.02 1.00
C LEU A 85 1.21 0.26 0.77
N VAL A 86 1.08 -1.04 0.50
CA VAL A 86 2.16 -1.91 0.03
C VAL A 86 1.96 -2.13 -1.47
N ILE A 87 2.99 -1.85 -2.28
CA ILE A 87 2.88 -1.85 -3.74
C ILE A 87 4.06 -2.60 -4.34
N ARG A 88 3.85 -3.49 -5.31
CA ARG A 88 4.96 -4.21 -5.94
C ARG A 88 5.99 -3.24 -6.50
N LYS A 89 7.27 -3.60 -6.32
CA LYS A 89 8.41 -2.75 -6.65
C LYS A 89 8.53 -2.45 -8.14
N GLU A 90 7.99 -3.33 -8.99
CA GLU A 90 7.91 -3.17 -10.45
C GLU A 90 7.09 -1.94 -10.87
N PHE A 91 6.14 -1.48 -10.04
CA PHE A 91 5.36 -0.30 -10.36
C PHE A 91 6.10 0.98 -10.03
N GLN A 92 6.02 1.96 -10.93
CA GLN A 92 6.35 3.33 -10.58
C GLN A 92 5.21 3.93 -9.77
N ILE A 93 5.54 4.66 -8.71
CA ILE A 93 4.55 5.26 -7.80
C ILE A 93 4.91 6.71 -7.50
N ARG A 94 3.89 7.56 -7.37
CA ARG A 94 4.03 8.93 -6.86
C ARG A 94 3.02 9.14 -5.74
N ARG A 95 3.47 9.56 -4.56
CA ARG A 95 2.58 10.00 -3.48
C ARG A 95 1.96 11.33 -3.89
N MET A 96 0.64 11.43 -3.73
CA MET A 96 -0.15 12.58 -4.17
C MET A 96 -0.59 13.35 -2.92
N VAL A 97 0.38 14.02 -2.28
CA VAL A 97 0.17 14.75 -1.02
C VAL A 97 -0.85 15.88 -1.17
N GLU A 98 -1.06 16.38 -2.39
CA GLU A 98 -2.07 17.39 -2.73
C GLU A 98 -3.52 16.93 -2.49
N TYR A 99 -3.76 15.63 -2.37
CA TYR A 99 -5.09 15.07 -2.05
C TYR A 99 -5.22 14.62 -0.59
N GLU A 100 -4.17 14.75 0.20
CA GLU A 100 -4.19 14.41 1.62
C GLU A 100 -4.86 15.54 2.41
N VAL A 101 -5.73 15.19 3.35
CA VAL A 101 -6.52 16.15 4.13
C VAL A 101 -5.95 16.19 5.55
N VAL A 102 -5.61 17.40 6.01
CA VAL A 102 -5.10 17.61 7.37
C VAL A 102 -6.10 17.10 8.40
N GLY A 103 -5.63 16.30 9.35
CA GLY A 103 -6.45 15.69 10.39
C GLY A 103 -7.11 14.37 10.00
N LEU A 104 -6.97 13.91 8.75
CA LEU A 104 -7.40 12.58 8.32
C LEU A 104 -6.19 11.70 7.95
N GLU A 105 -6.25 10.43 8.34
CA GLU A 105 -5.25 9.43 7.95
C GLU A 105 -5.56 8.90 6.54
N VAL A 106 -5.33 9.74 5.53
CA VAL A 106 -5.60 9.44 4.13
C VAL A 106 -4.30 9.45 3.34
N LEU A 107 -4.07 8.39 2.57
CA LEU A 107 -2.86 8.22 1.76
C LEU A 107 -3.24 8.04 0.29
N TRP A 108 -2.78 8.95 -0.56
CA TRP A 108 -3.02 8.89 -2.00
C TRP A 108 -1.75 8.55 -2.76
N VAL A 109 -1.83 7.55 -3.63
CA VAL A 109 -0.72 7.16 -4.50
C VAL A 109 -1.20 6.98 -5.93
N LYS A 110 -0.54 7.66 -6.86
CA LYS A 110 -0.65 7.39 -8.29
C LYS A 110 0.25 6.20 -8.62
N VAL A 111 -0.36 5.10 -9.07
CA VAL A 111 0.35 3.90 -9.54
C VAL A 111 0.43 3.94 -11.06
N ILE A 112 1.64 3.80 -11.59
CA ILE A 112 1.91 3.81 -13.03
C ILE A 112 2.35 2.39 -13.42
N ALA A 113 1.47 1.71 -14.15
CA ALA A 113 1.71 0.39 -14.71
C ALA A 113 2.05 0.53 -16.20
N LEU A 114 3.34 0.58 -16.52
CA LEU A 114 3.79 0.58 -17.91
C LEU A 114 3.66 -0.85 -18.48
N ARG A 115 3.10 -0.97 -19.68
CA ARG A 115 3.23 -2.20 -20.48
C ARG A 115 4.67 -2.19 -20.99
N MET A 116 5.52 -3.07 -20.47
CA MET A 116 6.82 -3.32 -21.10
C MET A 116 6.53 -4.15 -22.35
N ASN A 117 6.87 -3.59 -23.51
CA ASN A 117 6.85 -4.31 -24.79
C ASN A 117 7.93 -5.38 -24.80
#